data_AF-A0A838K1D3-F1
#
_entry.id   AF-A0A838K1D3-F1
#
_cell.length_a   1.000
_cell.length_b   1.000
_cell.length_c   1.000
_cell.angle_alpha   90.00
_cell.angle_beta   90.00
_cell.angle_gamma   90.00
#
_symmetry.space_group_name_H-M   'P 1'
#
loop_
_entity.id
_entity.type
_entity.pdbx_description
1 polymer ?
#
loop_
_entity_poly.entity_id
_entity_poly.type
_entity_poly.pdbx_seq_one_letter_code
_entity_poly.pdbx_strand_id
1 'polypeptide(L)'
;MTSPRGPLWCVPAITRRRQREPLLGQHTPLDWPPRRSQPDRGSLVTSIIPDGATRLTVVGAPTVAQRKPSWLKQAAPLAGPNYRDIKDTMRGLSLHTVCEEAGCPNI
;
A
#
# COMPACT_ATOMS: atom_id res chain seq x y z
N MET A 1 55.83 -28.97 6.80
CA MET A 1 54.87 -28.61 7.88
C MET A 1 54.65 -27.10 7.82
N THR A 2 53.63 -26.72 7.07
CA THR A 2 52.47 -25.90 7.49
C THR A 2 52.66 -24.39 7.30
N SER A 3 52.38 -23.94 6.08
CA SER A 3 51.50 -22.79 5.84
C SER A 3 50.06 -23.36 5.77
N PRO A 4 49.01 -22.67 6.26
CA PRO A 4 48.55 -21.46 5.59
C PRO A 4 48.28 -20.28 6.54
N ARG A 5 48.57 -19.09 6.02
CA ARG A 5 48.04 -17.81 6.52
C ARG A 5 46.53 -17.82 6.30
N GLY A 6 45.76 -18.01 7.37
CA GLY A 6 44.31 -17.78 7.38
C GLY A 6 44.01 -16.29 7.59
N PRO A 7 43.05 -15.69 6.86
CA PRO A 7 42.74 -14.28 7.03
C PRO A 7 42.02 -14.06 8.37
N LEU A 8 42.54 -13.09 9.11
CA LEU A 8 41.88 -12.39 10.20
C LEU A 8 40.41 -12.16 9.83
N TRP A 9 39.52 -12.58 10.72
CA TRP A 9 38.09 -12.31 10.68
C TRP A 9 37.87 -10.79 10.79
N CYS A 10 38.09 -10.09 9.68
CA CYS A 10 37.64 -8.74 9.46
C CYS A 10 36.12 -8.75 9.62
N VAL A 11 35.64 -8.04 10.63
CA VAL A 11 34.26 -7.56 10.69
C VAL A 11 33.99 -6.79 9.40
N PRO A 12 33.10 -7.23 8.49
CA PRO A 12 32.73 -6.37 7.38
C PRO A 12 31.62 -5.43 7.87
N ALA A 13 31.93 -4.15 7.73
CA ALA A 13 30.98 -3.05 7.71
C ALA A 13 29.73 -3.38 6.88
N ILE A 14 28.67 -2.62 7.15
CA ILE A 14 27.39 -2.57 6.44
C ILE A 14 27.61 -2.36 4.94
N THR A 15 27.91 -3.43 4.21
CA THR A 15 27.88 -3.49 2.74
C THR A 15 27.68 -4.94 2.29
N ARG A 16 26.58 -5.59 2.67
CA ARG A 16 26.05 -6.69 1.85
C ARG A 16 24.96 -6.11 0.95
N ARG A 17 25.38 -5.61 -0.23
CA ARG A 17 24.53 -5.77 -1.42
C ARG A 17 24.22 -7.26 -1.49
N ARG A 18 23.00 -7.64 -1.12
CA ARG A 18 22.46 -8.97 -1.42
C ARG A 18 22.51 -9.07 -2.93
N GLN A 19 23.47 -9.84 -3.45
CA GLN A 19 23.54 -10.16 -4.86
C GLN A 19 22.20 -10.79 -5.21
N ARG A 20 21.39 -10.07 -6.00
CA ARG A 20 20.24 -10.66 -6.65
C ARG A 20 20.82 -11.49 -7.79
N GLU A 21 20.85 -12.80 -7.60
CA GLU A 21 20.88 -13.76 -8.69
C GLU A 21 19.85 -13.32 -9.76
N PRO A 22 20.23 -13.21 -11.04
CA PRO A 22 19.30 -12.93 -12.09
C PRO A 22 18.58 -14.24 -12.42
N LEU A 23 17.57 -14.59 -11.61
CA LEU A 23 16.51 -15.41 -12.16
C LEU A 23 15.87 -14.53 -13.23
N LEU A 24 16.25 -14.79 -14.49
CA LEU A 24 15.66 -14.25 -15.70
C LEU A 24 14.20 -14.75 -15.76
N GLY A 25 13.39 -14.25 -14.84
CA GLY A 25 11.95 -14.25 -14.93
C GLY A 25 11.60 -13.01 -15.73
N GLN A 26 10.97 -13.23 -16.86
CA GLN A 26 10.27 -12.28 -17.69
C GLN A 26 9.22 -11.50 -16.87
N HIS A 27 9.67 -10.56 -16.04
CA HIS A 27 8.82 -9.49 -15.55
C HIS A 27 8.78 -8.48 -16.69
N THR A 28 7.70 -8.50 -17.47
CA THR A 28 7.36 -7.31 -18.26
C THR A 28 7.38 -6.14 -17.29
N PRO A 29 8.11 -5.04 -17.58
CA PRO A 29 7.91 -3.83 -16.82
C PRO A 29 6.41 -3.56 -16.85
N LEU A 30 5.77 -3.49 -15.68
CA LEU A 30 4.56 -2.71 -15.57
C LEU A 30 5.00 -1.29 -15.93
N ASP A 31 4.98 -0.98 -17.22
CA ASP A 31 5.01 0.40 -17.69
C ASP A 31 3.78 1.01 -17.05
N TRP A 32 3.99 1.61 -15.89
CA TRP A 32 3.00 2.47 -15.28
C TRP A 32 2.70 3.50 -16.36
N PRO A 33 1.45 3.57 -16.86
CA PRO A 33 1.14 4.48 -17.95
C PRO A 33 1.59 5.87 -17.50
N PRO A 34 2.27 6.65 -18.36
CA PRO A 34 2.69 7.99 -18.00
C PRO A 34 1.48 8.69 -17.41
N ARG A 35 1.64 9.33 -16.24
CA ARG A 35 0.58 10.05 -15.54
C ARG A 35 -0.17 10.82 -16.61
N ARG A 36 -1.42 10.39 -16.90
CA ARG A 36 -2.23 10.98 -17.96
C ARG A 36 -2.16 12.48 -17.72
N SER A 37 -1.59 13.22 -18.66
CA SER A 37 -1.45 14.66 -18.56
C SER A 37 -2.86 15.16 -18.29
N GLN A 38 -3.07 15.59 -17.05
CA GLN A 38 -4.36 16.07 -16.59
C GLN A 38 -4.63 17.25 -17.52
N PRO A 39 -5.71 17.25 -18.32
CA PRO A 39 -6.01 18.39 -19.18
C PRO A 39 -5.99 19.64 -18.29
N ASP A 40 -5.42 20.73 -18.80
CA ASP A 40 -5.39 22.00 -18.10
C ASP A 40 -6.76 22.21 -17.48
N ARG A 41 -6.76 22.48 -16.16
CA ARG A 41 -7.92 22.44 -15.26
C ARG A 41 -9.08 23.37 -15.69
N GLY A 42 -9.01 24.00 -16.86
CA GLY A 42 -9.93 24.98 -17.41
C GLY A 42 -10.56 24.66 -18.78
N SER A 43 -10.53 23.43 -19.32
CA SER A 43 -11.36 23.16 -20.51
C SER A 43 -11.87 21.72 -20.58
N LEU A 44 -13.19 21.57 -20.42
CA LEU A 44 -14.00 20.35 -20.55
C LEU A 44 -14.02 19.37 -19.36
N VAL A 45 -14.25 19.88 -18.15
CA VAL A 45 -15.16 19.14 -17.25
C VAL A 45 -16.57 19.37 -17.80
N THR A 46 -16.95 18.60 -18.82
CA THR A 46 -18.38 18.36 -19.00
C THR A 46 -18.84 17.68 -17.72
N SER A 47 -19.88 18.21 -17.07
CA SER A 47 -20.44 17.59 -15.88
C SER A 47 -20.73 16.12 -16.22
N ILE A 48 -20.10 15.19 -15.50
CA ILE A 48 -20.35 13.74 -15.65
C ILE A 48 -21.85 13.43 -15.38
N ILE A 49 -22.55 14.36 -14.73
CA ILE A 49 -23.98 14.31 -14.46
C ILE A 49 -24.72 14.96 -15.65
N PRO A 50 -25.51 14.21 -16.43
CA PRO A 50 -26.32 14.77 -17.50
C PRO A 50 -27.40 15.71 -16.95
N ASP A 51 -27.72 16.77 -17.70
CA ASP A 51 -28.81 17.67 -17.38
C ASP A 51 -30.13 16.88 -17.34
N GLY A 52 -30.75 16.81 -16.16
CA GLY A 52 -31.94 15.98 -15.90
C GLY A 52 -31.69 14.72 -15.09
N ALA A 53 -30.45 14.44 -14.66
CA ALA A 53 -30.19 13.37 -13.71
C ALA A 53 -30.90 13.63 -12.36
N THR A 54 -31.83 12.76 -11.99
CA THR A 54 -32.45 12.75 -10.66
C THR A 54 -31.38 12.48 -9.61
N ARG A 55 -31.06 13.47 -8.78
CA ARG A 55 -30.24 13.26 -7.59
C ARG A 55 -31.00 12.36 -6.63
N LEU A 56 -30.48 11.15 -6.42
CA LEU A 56 -30.95 10.29 -5.32
C LEU A 56 -30.57 10.99 -4.00
N THR A 57 -31.55 11.64 -3.38
CA THR A 57 -31.42 12.12 -2.02
C THR A 57 -31.41 10.92 -1.08
N VAL A 58 -30.32 10.73 -0.34
CA VAL A 58 -30.29 9.76 0.76
C VAL A 58 -31.30 10.23 1.80
N VAL A 59 -32.45 9.56 1.86
CA VAL A 59 -33.47 9.82 2.88
C VAL A 59 -33.01 9.12 4.17
N GLY A 60 -32.85 9.90 5.24
CA GLY A 60 -32.56 9.41 6.59
C GLY A 60 -31.07 9.39 6.91
N ALA A 61 -30.56 10.50 7.48
CA ALA A 61 -29.42 10.41 8.37
C ALA A 61 -29.90 9.69 9.64
N PRO A 62 -29.40 8.49 9.96
CA PRO A 62 -29.90 7.78 11.13
C PRO A 62 -29.49 8.55 12.39
N THR A 63 -30.48 8.95 13.19
CA THR A 63 -30.30 9.68 14.46
C THR A 63 -29.69 8.81 15.57
N VAL A 64 -29.64 7.50 15.34
CA VAL A 64 -28.99 6.49 16.19
C VAL A 64 -28.02 5.72 15.29
N ALA A 65 -26.79 5.47 15.75
CA ALA A 65 -25.79 4.73 14.98
C ALA A 65 -26.35 3.37 14.49
N GLN A 66 -26.86 3.35 13.26
CA GLN A 66 -27.47 2.17 12.68
C GLN A 66 -26.36 1.13 12.46
N ARG A 67 -26.56 -0.08 12.98
CA ARG A 67 -25.53 -1.13 12.88
C ARG A 67 -25.20 -1.42 11.42
N LYS A 68 -23.90 -1.56 11.13
CA LYS A 68 -23.44 -1.98 9.80
C LYS A 68 -24.08 -3.32 9.42
N PRO A 69 -24.52 -3.50 8.16
CA PRO A 69 -25.07 -4.77 7.69
C PRO A 69 -24.02 -5.88 7.77
N SER A 70 -24.45 -7.14 7.83
CA SER A 70 -23.56 -8.29 8.03
C SER A 70 -22.47 -8.42 6.96
N TRP A 71 -22.80 -8.16 5.69
CA TRP A 71 -21.88 -8.27 4.56
C TRP A 71 -20.79 -7.18 4.53
N LEU A 72 -20.96 -6.06 5.25
CA LEU A 72 -20.00 -4.95 5.31
C LEU A 72 -19.04 -5.08 6.52
N LYS A 73 -19.18 -6.13 7.32
CA LYS A 73 -18.29 -6.41 8.45
C LYS A 73 -17.13 -7.26 7.97
N GLN A 74 -15.93 -6.94 8.43
CA GLN A 74 -14.74 -7.74 8.15
C GLN A 74 -14.89 -9.13 8.77
N ALA A 75 -14.60 -10.17 7.99
CA ALA A 75 -14.70 -11.57 8.42
C ALA A 75 -13.39 -12.10 9.06
N ALA A 76 -12.25 -11.53 8.70
CA ALA A 76 -10.93 -11.99 9.11
C ALA A 76 -10.37 -11.23 10.33
N PRO A 77 -9.52 -11.86 11.16
CA PRO A 77 -8.81 -11.16 12.23
C PRO A 77 -7.82 -10.13 11.66
N LEU A 78 -7.90 -8.88 12.13
CA LEU A 78 -7.12 -7.73 11.64
C LEU A 78 -5.59 -7.84 11.79
N ALA A 79 -5.07 -8.80 12.55
CA ALA A 79 -3.66 -8.77 12.95
C ALA A 79 -3.02 -10.16 13.00
N GLY A 80 -2.69 -10.68 11.82
CA GLY A 80 -1.76 -11.80 11.69
C GLY A 80 -0.31 -11.40 11.98
N PRO A 81 0.60 -12.37 12.14
CA PRO A 81 2.02 -12.10 12.41
C PRO A 81 2.65 -11.21 11.32
N ASN A 82 2.34 -11.43 10.04
CA ASN A 82 2.85 -10.62 8.94
C ASN A 82 2.45 -9.13 9.03
N TYR A 83 1.21 -8.84 9.47
CA TYR A 83 0.77 -7.47 9.67
C TYR A 83 1.62 -6.77 10.74
N ARG A 84 1.99 -7.49 11.81
CA ARG A 84 2.82 -6.96 12.90
C ARG A 84 4.22 -6.64 12.41
N ASP A 85 4.84 -7.53 11.64
CA ASP A 85 6.18 -7.32 11.08
C ASP A 85 6.24 -6.09 10.16
N ILE A 86 5.22 -5.93 9.30
CA ILE A 86 5.11 -4.77 8.39
C ILE A 86 4.88 -3.49 9.21
N LYS A 87 4.01 -3.54 10.22
CA LYS A 87 3.73 -2.41 11.12
C LYS A 87 4.97 -1.95 11.88
N ASP A 88 5.74 -2.89 12.42
CA ASP A 88 6.97 -2.58 13.16
C ASP A 88 8.04 -2.00 12.23
N THR A 89 8.14 -2.51 11.01
CA THR A 89 9.03 -1.94 9.98
C THR A 89 8.64 -0.50 9.63
N MET A 90 7.35 -0.23 9.38
CA MET A 90 6.86 1.12 9.05
C MET A 90 7.12 2.12 10.19
N ARG A 91 6.90 1.70 11.44
CA ARG A 91 7.18 2.52 12.64
C ARG A 91 8.67 2.76 12.85
N GLY A 92 9.50 1.73 12.65
CA GLY A 92 10.96 1.85 12.71
C GLY A 92 11.51 2.84 11.68
N LEU A 93 10.83 2.97 10.54
CA LEU A 93 11.16 3.94 9.48
C LEU A 93 10.44 5.29 9.61
N SER A 94 9.61 5.49 10.64
CA SER A 94 8.77 6.69 10.82
C SER A 94 7.90 7.01 9.59
N LEU A 95 7.31 5.99 8.98
CA LEU A 95 6.43 6.11 7.82
C LEU A 95 4.95 6.05 8.22
N HIS A 96 4.13 6.88 7.58
CA HIS A 96 2.68 6.87 7.70
C HIS A 96 2.03 6.18 6.50
N THR A 97 0.89 5.54 6.73
CA THR A 97 0.09 4.95 5.66
C THR A 97 -1.36 5.38 5.74
N VAL A 98 -1.99 5.55 4.58
CA VAL A 98 -3.42 5.83 4.47
C VAL A 98 -4.25 4.77 5.20
N CYS A 99 -3.81 3.51 5.20
CA CYS A 99 -4.50 2.43 5.89
C CYS A 99 -4.61 2.66 7.40
N GLU A 100 -3.54 3.15 8.05
CA GLU A 100 -3.54 3.45 9.48
C GLU A 100 -4.26 4.76 9.79
N GLU A 101 -4.02 5.81 9.01
CA GLU A 101 -4.65 7.13 9.22
C GLU A 101 -6.16 7.09 9.03
N ALA A 102 -6.64 6.36 8.03
CA ALA A 102 -8.06 6.25 7.72
C ALA A 102 -8.80 5.23 8.59
N GLY A 103 -8.09 4.47 9.45
CA GLY A 103 -8.68 3.37 10.22
C GLY A 103 -9.35 2.34 9.30
N CYS A 104 -8.66 1.98 8.21
CA CYS A 104 -9.22 1.12 7.18
C CYS A 104 -9.65 -0.24 7.77
N PRO A 105 -10.91 -0.69 7.57
CA PRO A 105 -11.39 -1.98 8.08
C PRO A 105 -10.81 -3.18 7.32
N ASN A 106 -9.86 -2.98 6.40
CA ASN A 106 -9.17 -4.04 5.65
C ASN A 106 -7.66 -4.03 5.92
N ILE A 107 -7.23 -3.38 7.01
CA ILE A 107 -5.83 -3.33 7.42
C ILE A 107 -5.33 -4.71 7.90
#